data_AF-A0A447MUB7-F1
#
_entry.id   AF-A0A447MUB7-F1
#
_cell.length_a   1.000
_cell.length_b   1.000
_cell.length_c   1.000
_cell.angle_alpha   90.00
_cell.angle_beta   90.00
_cell.angle_gamma   90.00
#
_symmetry.space_group_name_H-M   'P 1'
#
loop_
_entity.id
_entity.type
_entity.pdbx_description
1 polymer ?
#
loop_
_entity_poly.entity_id
_entity_poly.type
_entity_poly.pdbx_seq_one_letter_code
_entity_poly.pdbx_strand_id
1 'polypeptide(L)'
;MPPLPLDELVADPVEAVEKLAQQEGQAGIPHPKIPLPRDLYGEGRINSAGLDLANEHRLASLSSALLSNAMQKWQAKPVLEQPVADGEMTPVINPAEPKDIVGWGREATESEVEQALQNAVNQAPVWFATPPQERAAILQRAAVLMEDQMQQLIGLLVREAGKTFSNAIAEVREAVDFLHYYAGQVRDDFDNETHRPLGPVVCISPWNFPLAIFTGQIAAALAAGNSVLAKPAEQTSLIAAPGHCHFAGSGRSAGRRATVAGTGRNRRRPAYRRCACTRRDVYRFHGGRDVVAAQHRHAS
;
A
#
# COMPACT_ATOMS: atom_id res chain seq x y z
N MET A 1 -25.06 20.96 39.27
CA MET A 1 -25.40 21.84 38.13
C MET A 1 -26.73 22.51 38.46
N PRO A 2 -26.84 23.85 38.39
CA PRO A 2 -28.16 24.48 38.38
C PRO A 2 -28.97 23.96 37.17
N PRO A 3 -30.31 23.86 37.29
CA PRO A 3 -31.16 23.47 36.17
C PRO A 3 -31.09 24.52 35.05
N LEU A 4 -31.15 24.07 33.80
CA LEU A 4 -31.27 24.97 32.64
C LEU A 4 -32.56 25.81 32.79
N PRO A 5 -32.53 27.12 32.48
CA PRO A 5 -33.71 27.97 32.46
C PRO A 5 -34.79 27.39 31.52
N LEU A 6 -36.06 27.50 31.90
CA LEU A 6 -37.18 27.02 31.08
C LEU A 6 -37.17 27.68 29.69
N ASP A 7 -36.83 28.97 29.63
CA ASP A 7 -36.75 29.75 28.40
C ASP A 7 -35.70 29.20 27.41
N GLU A 8 -34.60 28.61 27.90
CA GLU A 8 -33.60 27.96 27.04
C GLU A 8 -34.10 26.63 26.48
N LEU A 9 -34.95 25.91 27.23
CA LEU A 9 -35.51 24.62 26.81
C LEU A 9 -36.63 24.77 25.78
N VAL A 10 -37.34 25.90 25.78
CA VAL A 10 -38.46 26.18 24.87
C VAL A 10 -38.10 27.13 23.73
N ALA A 11 -36.82 27.49 23.59
CA ALA A 11 -36.33 28.34 22.51
C ALA A 11 -36.62 27.71 21.13
N ASP A 12 -37.01 28.55 20.16
CA ASP A 12 -37.29 28.08 18.80
C ASP A 12 -35.98 27.66 18.09
N PRO A 13 -35.83 26.38 17.71
CA PRO A 13 -34.62 25.91 17.04
C PRO A 13 -34.40 26.56 15.67
N VAL A 14 -35.44 27.05 14.99
CA VAL A 14 -35.32 27.72 13.69
C VAL A 14 -34.66 29.09 13.87
N GLU A 15 -35.18 29.92 14.78
CA GLU A 15 -34.58 31.23 15.08
C GLU A 15 -33.14 31.10 15.59
N ALA A 16 -32.86 30.08 16.40
CA ALA A 16 -31.51 29.79 16.89
C ALA A 16 -30.54 29.50 15.73
N VAL A 17 -30.94 28.67 14.76
CA VAL A 17 -30.13 28.35 13.57
C VAL A 17 -29.96 29.57 12.67
N GLU A 18 -30.99 30.38 12.47
CA GLU A 18 -30.89 31.61 11.67
C GLU A 18 -29.94 32.63 12.31
N LYS A 19 -29.99 32.79 13.63
CA LYS A 19 -29.08 33.66 14.37
C LYS A 19 -27.63 33.17 14.28
N LEU A 20 -27.40 31.86 14.39
CA LEU A 20 -26.08 31.26 14.18
C LEU A 20 -25.60 31.50 12.75
N ALA A 21 -26.45 31.29 11.75
CA ALA A 21 -26.11 31.53 10.35
C ALA A 21 -25.70 32.99 10.08
N GLN A 22 -26.35 33.97 10.73
CA GLN A 22 -25.96 35.38 10.65
C GLN A 22 -24.59 35.66 11.28
N GLN A 23 -24.26 34.99 12.39
CA GLN A 23 -22.97 35.11 13.07
C GLN A 23 -21.83 34.43 12.30
N GLU A 24 -22.11 33.26 11.73
CA GLU A 24 -21.16 32.40 11.06
C GLU A 24 -21.02 32.71 9.56
N GLY A 25 -21.91 33.54 9.01
CA GLY A 25 -21.94 33.94 7.60
C GLY A 25 -22.58 32.91 6.66
N GLN A 26 -22.92 31.72 7.15
CA GLN A 26 -23.59 30.67 6.40
C GLN A 26 -24.36 29.74 7.35
N ALA A 27 -25.54 29.29 6.93
CA ALA A 27 -26.31 28.28 7.68
C ALA A 27 -25.73 26.87 7.50
N GLY A 28 -25.72 26.09 8.58
CA GLY A 28 -25.42 24.66 8.53
C GLY A 28 -23.93 24.31 8.41
N ILE A 29 -23.04 25.13 8.96
CA ILE A 29 -21.62 24.79 9.02
C ILE A 29 -21.39 23.57 9.93
N PRO A 30 -20.38 22.71 9.65
CA PRO A 30 -20.03 21.62 10.53
C PRO A 30 -19.61 22.12 11.92
N HIS A 31 -19.93 21.35 12.96
CA HIS A 31 -19.57 21.70 14.32
C HIS A 31 -18.03 21.75 14.48
N PRO A 32 -17.44 22.84 15.01
CA PRO A 32 -15.98 23.07 14.98
C PRO A 32 -15.17 22.05 15.80
N LYS A 33 -15.82 21.34 16.73
CA LYS A 33 -15.19 20.28 17.55
C LYS A 33 -15.37 18.87 16.98
N ILE A 34 -16.02 18.72 15.83
CA ILE A 34 -16.24 17.41 15.18
C ILE A 34 -15.50 17.43 13.85
N PRO A 35 -14.26 16.90 13.78
CA PRO A 35 -13.53 16.84 12.53
C PRO A 35 -14.25 15.94 11.54
N LEU A 36 -14.24 16.33 10.26
CA LEU A 36 -14.71 15.44 9.20
C LEU A 36 -13.81 14.20 9.13
N PRO A 37 -14.31 13.05 8.63
CA PRO A 37 -13.52 11.83 8.56
C PRO A 37 -12.17 11.99 7.86
N ARG A 38 -12.10 12.84 6.82
CA ARG A 38 -10.87 13.19 6.07
C ARG A 38 -9.81 13.88 6.92
N ASP A 39 -10.26 14.71 7.85
CA ASP A 39 -9.45 15.65 8.63
C ASP A 39 -9.18 15.13 10.05
N LEU A 40 -9.45 13.85 10.30
CA LEU A 40 -9.35 13.20 11.61
C LEU A 40 -7.99 13.41 12.30
N TYR A 41 -6.91 13.56 11.53
CA TYR A 41 -5.55 13.72 12.03
C TYR A 41 -5.01 15.16 11.90
N GLY A 42 -5.86 16.14 11.60
CA GLY A 42 -5.49 17.54 11.44
C GLY A 42 -4.47 17.77 10.30
N GLU A 43 -3.55 18.70 10.49
CA GLU A 43 -2.56 19.09 9.46
C GLU A 43 -1.46 18.05 9.23
N GLY A 44 -1.32 17.05 10.12
CA GLY A 44 -0.23 16.07 10.03
C GLY A 44 -0.37 15.11 8.85
N ARG A 45 -1.58 14.60 8.60
CA ARG A 45 -1.90 13.74 7.45
C ARG A 45 -3.40 13.65 7.17
N ILE A 46 -3.74 13.33 5.93
CA ILE A 46 -5.11 13.04 5.50
C ILE A 46 -5.47 11.59 5.88
N ASN A 47 -6.72 11.35 6.26
CA ASN A 47 -7.26 10.01 6.50
C ASN A 47 -7.77 9.36 5.20
N SER A 48 -7.52 8.06 5.05
CA SER A 48 -7.94 7.26 3.89
C SER A 48 -9.46 7.19 3.68
N ALA A 49 -9.91 7.05 2.43
CA ALA A 49 -11.33 7.11 2.07
C ALA A 49 -11.97 5.74 2.25
N GLY A 50 -13.19 5.70 2.77
CA GLY A 50 -14.04 4.53 2.66
C GLY A 50 -14.84 4.53 1.36
N LEU A 51 -15.49 3.40 1.12
CA LEU A 51 -16.61 3.29 0.20
C LEU A 51 -17.84 2.90 1.03
N ASP A 52 -18.88 3.73 0.97
CA ASP A 52 -20.15 3.45 1.65
C ASP A 52 -20.95 2.40 0.87
N LEU A 53 -21.02 1.19 1.42
CA LEU A 53 -21.76 0.07 0.83
C LEU A 53 -23.27 0.14 1.06
N ALA A 54 -23.78 1.10 1.84
CA ALA A 54 -25.22 1.35 1.97
C ALA A 54 -25.74 2.37 0.93
N ASN A 55 -24.83 2.99 0.16
CA ASN A 55 -25.19 3.98 -0.85
C ASN A 55 -25.36 3.32 -2.24
N GLU A 56 -26.57 3.35 -2.79
CA GLU A 56 -26.90 2.70 -4.07
C GLU A 56 -26.09 3.23 -5.26
N HIS A 57 -25.78 4.53 -5.30
CA HIS A 57 -24.93 5.08 -6.37
C HIS A 57 -23.50 4.54 -6.27
N ARG A 58 -22.98 4.37 -5.06
CA ARG A 58 -21.65 3.78 -4.82
C ARG A 58 -21.63 2.29 -5.13
N LEU A 59 -22.68 1.55 -4.77
CA LEU A 59 -22.84 0.15 -5.14
C LEU A 59 -22.93 -0.05 -6.66
N ALA A 60 -23.71 0.77 -7.37
CA ALA A 60 -23.80 0.70 -8.83
C ALA A 60 -22.46 0.97 -9.51
N SER A 61 -21.74 2.00 -9.05
CA SER A 61 -20.37 2.31 -9.51
C SER A 61 -19.41 1.14 -9.25
N LEU A 62 -19.44 0.57 -8.04
CA LEU A 62 -18.60 -0.57 -7.68
C LEU A 62 -18.91 -1.78 -8.57
N SER A 63 -20.20 -2.10 -8.77
CA SER A 63 -20.63 -3.21 -9.63
C SER A 63 -20.06 -3.08 -11.05
N SER A 64 -20.15 -1.89 -11.65
CA SER A 64 -19.58 -1.62 -12.97
C SER A 64 -18.06 -1.80 -13.01
N ALA A 65 -17.35 -1.32 -11.98
CA ALA A 65 -15.90 -1.49 -11.86
C ALA A 65 -15.51 -2.97 -11.70
N LEU A 66 -16.26 -3.74 -10.90
CA LEU A 66 -16.02 -5.17 -10.68
C LEU A 66 -16.23 -5.98 -11.96
N LEU A 67 -17.28 -5.70 -12.74
CA LEU A 67 -17.52 -6.34 -14.03
C LEU A 67 -16.39 -6.04 -15.03
N SER A 68 -15.93 -4.78 -15.07
CA SER A 68 -14.80 -4.37 -15.91
C SER A 68 -13.50 -5.06 -15.48
N ASN A 69 -13.27 -5.19 -14.17
CA ASN A 69 -12.11 -5.87 -13.60
C ASN A 69 -12.10 -7.37 -13.95
N ALA A 70 -13.26 -8.04 -13.95
CA ALA A 70 -13.38 -9.44 -14.31
C ALA A 70 -12.96 -9.74 -15.76
N MET A 71 -13.13 -8.78 -16.66
CA MET A 71 -12.71 -8.88 -18.06
C MET A 71 -11.22 -8.60 -18.28
N GLN A 72 -10.54 -7.99 -17.29
CA GLN A 72 -9.13 -7.64 -17.39
C GLN A 72 -8.24 -8.87 -17.25
N LYS A 73 -7.26 -9.00 -18.16
CA LYS A 73 -6.24 -10.05 -18.09
C LYS A 73 -5.13 -9.64 -17.15
N TRP A 74 -5.26 -10.00 -15.88
CA TRP A 74 -4.23 -9.72 -14.88
C TRP A 74 -2.99 -10.59 -15.08
N GLN A 75 -1.83 -9.95 -15.04
CA GLN A 75 -0.54 -10.63 -15.09
C GLN A 75 0.40 -10.06 -14.02
N ALA A 76 1.09 -10.95 -13.30
CA ALA A 76 2.21 -10.59 -12.44
C ALA A 76 3.48 -11.18 -13.05
N LYS A 77 4.43 -10.31 -13.40
CA LYS A 77 5.76 -10.70 -13.87
C LYS A 77 6.82 -10.01 -12.99
N PRO A 78 8.03 -10.56 -12.89
CA PRO A 78 9.14 -9.85 -12.27
C PRO A 78 9.30 -8.48 -12.93
N VAL A 79 9.42 -7.44 -12.11
CA VAL A 79 9.63 -6.06 -12.59
C VAL A 79 11.07 -5.69 -12.30
N LEU A 80 11.89 -5.70 -13.36
CA LEU A 80 13.30 -5.33 -13.34
C LEU A 80 13.52 -4.05 -14.17
N GLU A 81 14.74 -3.51 -14.15
CA GLU A 81 15.12 -2.38 -15.01
C GLU A 81 14.99 -2.72 -16.50
N GLN A 82 15.33 -3.96 -16.86
CA GLN A 82 15.18 -4.47 -18.22
C GLN A 82 13.89 -5.30 -18.35
N PRO A 83 13.22 -5.26 -19.52
CA PRO A 83 12.10 -6.14 -19.79
C PRO A 83 12.49 -7.60 -19.60
N VAL A 84 11.67 -8.33 -18.86
CA VAL A 84 11.86 -9.77 -18.68
C VAL A 84 11.15 -10.53 -19.80
N ALA A 85 11.76 -11.63 -20.24
CA ALA A 85 11.15 -12.50 -21.23
C ALA A 85 9.87 -13.13 -20.67
N ASP A 86 8.96 -13.45 -21.59
CA ASP A 86 7.84 -14.33 -21.27
C ASP A 86 8.41 -15.71 -20.90
N GLY A 87 8.00 -16.22 -19.74
CA GLY A 87 8.38 -17.52 -19.22
C GLY A 87 7.15 -18.35 -18.86
N GLU A 88 7.35 -19.40 -18.09
CA GLU A 88 6.24 -20.22 -17.60
C GLU A 88 5.32 -19.38 -16.69
N MET A 89 4.08 -19.20 -17.16
CA MET A 89 3.03 -18.51 -16.41
C MET A 89 2.22 -19.54 -15.64
N THR A 90 2.02 -19.33 -14.35
CA THR A 90 1.16 -20.14 -13.48
C THR A 90 -0.18 -19.43 -13.25
N PRO A 91 -1.32 -20.12 -13.34
CA PRO A 91 -2.61 -19.49 -13.08
C PRO A 91 -2.74 -19.12 -11.59
N VAL A 92 -3.28 -17.93 -11.34
CA VAL A 92 -3.73 -17.49 -10.02
C VAL A 92 -5.24 -17.70 -9.96
N ILE A 93 -5.66 -18.59 -9.07
CA ILE A 93 -7.01 -19.12 -9.02
C ILE A 93 -7.77 -18.46 -7.87
N ASN A 94 -9.03 -18.13 -8.11
CA ASN A 94 -9.91 -17.58 -7.10
C ASN A 94 -10.17 -18.64 -6.01
N PRO A 95 -9.84 -18.37 -4.73
CA PRO A 95 -10.01 -19.35 -3.66
C PRO A 95 -11.48 -19.70 -3.37
N ALA A 96 -12.43 -18.82 -3.74
CA ALA A 96 -13.85 -19.03 -3.54
C ALA A 96 -14.53 -19.77 -4.72
N GLU A 97 -13.94 -19.74 -5.92
CA GLU A 97 -14.44 -20.41 -7.13
C GLU A 97 -13.25 -20.95 -7.93
N PRO A 98 -12.84 -22.22 -7.75
CA PRO A 98 -11.62 -22.77 -8.36
C PRO A 98 -11.58 -22.77 -9.89
N LYS A 99 -12.74 -22.60 -10.56
CA LYS A 99 -12.80 -22.46 -12.03
C LYS A 99 -12.55 -21.03 -12.51
N ASP A 100 -12.64 -20.04 -11.61
CA ASP A 100 -12.34 -18.64 -11.91
C ASP A 100 -10.82 -18.42 -11.85
N ILE A 101 -10.20 -18.27 -13.02
CA ILE A 101 -8.80 -17.86 -13.15
C ILE A 101 -8.76 -16.34 -13.11
N VAL A 102 -8.22 -15.79 -12.02
CA VAL A 102 -8.12 -14.34 -11.80
C VAL A 102 -7.10 -13.72 -12.73
N GLY A 103 -6.00 -14.43 -12.98
CA GLY A 103 -4.90 -13.98 -13.81
C GLY A 103 -3.75 -14.98 -13.81
N TRP A 104 -2.57 -14.53 -14.21
CA TRP A 104 -1.40 -15.39 -14.37
C TRP A 104 -0.15 -14.75 -13.77
N GLY A 105 0.59 -15.50 -12.97
CA GLY A 105 1.84 -15.07 -12.36
C GLY A 105 3.05 -15.79 -12.96
N ARG A 106 4.18 -15.08 -13.10
CA ARG A 106 5.48 -15.65 -13.44
C ARG A 106 6.44 -15.49 -12.28
N GLU A 107 7.10 -16.57 -11.94
CA GLU A 107 8.17 -16.56 -10.94
C GLU A 107 9.46 -15.94 -11.49
N ALA A 108 10.20 -15.22 -10.64
CA ALA A 108 11.54 -14.76 -11.00
C ALA A 108 12.51 -15.94 -10.99
N THR A 109 13.38 -16.00 -11.99
CA THR A 109 14.53 -16.90 -12.04
C THR A 109 15.62 -16.43 -11.07
N GLU A 110 16.55 -17.32 -10.72
CA GLU A 110 17.66 -16.95 -9.81
C GLU A 110 18.55 -15.85 -10.40
N SER A 111 18.76 -15.85 -11.72
CA SER A 111 19.51 -14.81 -12.43
C SER A 111 18.79 -13.45 -12.36
N GLU A 112 17.47 -13.43 -12.50
CA GLU A 112 16.67 -12.21 -12.38
C GLU A 112 16.65 -11.65 -10.95
N VAL A 113 16.65 -12.53 -9.94
CA VAL A 113 16.79 -12.11 -8.53
C VAL A 113 18.16 -11.49 -8.27
N GLU A 114 19.24 -12.08 -8.80
CA GLU A 114 20.58 -11.52 -8.69
C GLU A 114 20.68 -10.14 -9.38
N GLN A 115 20.08 -10.00 -10.57
CA GLN A 115 20.01 -8.73 -11.27
C GLN A 115 19.22 -7.67 -10.48
N ALA A 116 18.09 -8.07 -9.86
CA ALA A 116 17.32 -7.20 -8.99
C ALA A 116 18.14 -6.70 -7.80
N LEU A 117 18.90 -7.60 -7.17
CA LEU A 117 19.75 -7.28 -6.02
C LEU A 117 20.87 -6.32 -6.42
N GLN A 118 21.58 -6.63 -7.51
CA GLN A 118 22.65 -5.78 -7.99
C GLN A 118 22.13 -4.38 -8.35
N ASN A 119 20.96 -4.28 -8.98
CA ASN A 119 20.32 -3.00 -9.26
C ASN A 119 19.97 -2.26 -7.95
N ALA A 120 19.39 -2.94 -6.96
CA ALA A 120 19.05 -2.32 -5.69
C ALA A 120 20.30 -1.79 -4.95
N VAL A 121 21.41 -2.52 -4.97
CA VAL A 121 22.72 -2.08 -4.44
C VAL A 121 23.21 -0.84 -5.18
N ASN A 122 23.20 -0.87 -6.51
CA ASN A 122 23.68 0.24 -7.35
C ASN A 122 22.84 1.51 -7.19
N GLN A 123 21.53 1.37 -6.99
CA GLN A 123 20.61 2.50 -6.83
C GLN A 123 20.52 3.03 -5.40
N ALA A 124 21.00 2.29 -4.39
CA ALA A 124 20.89 2.68 -2.99
C ALA A 124 21.51 4.07 -2.71
N PRO A 125 22.73 4.42 -3.18
CA PRO A 125 23.30 5.75 -2.95
C PRO A 125 22.48 6.88 -3.60
N VAL A 126 21.96 6.63 -4.81
CA VAL A 126 21.15 7.61 -5.56
C VAL A 126 19.79 7.83 -4.87
N TRP A 127 19.18 6.76 -4.36
CA TRP A 127 17.93 6.88 -3.60
C TRP A 127 18.14 7.58 -2.28
N PHE A 128 19.20 7.24 -1.55
CA PHE A 128 19.54 7.90 -0.31
C PHE A 128 19.74 9.42 -0.49
N ALA A 129 20.42 9.82 -1.57
CA ALA A 129 20.64 11.24 -1.90
C ALA A 129 19.34 12.01 -2.22
N THR A 130 18.22 11.32 -2.47
CA THR A 130 16.92 11.96 -2.67
C THR A 130 16.45 12.58 -1.35
N PRO A 131 16.12 13.88 -1.27
CA PRO A 131 15.74 14.54 -0.01
C PRO A 131 14.53 13.88 0.68
N PRO A 132 14.47 13.83 2.03
CA PRO A 132 13.34 13.27 2.78
C PRO A 132 11.96 13.79 2.32
N GLN A 133 11.85 15.09 2.01
CA GLN A 133 10.62 15.73 1.54
C GLN A 133 10.19 15.21 0.16
N GLU A 134 11.13 14.95 -0.74
CA GLU A 134 10.83 14.36 -2.05
C GLU A 134 10.38 12.90 -1.92
N ARG A 135 10.99 12.15 -0.98
CA ARG A 135 10.57 10.77 -0.66
C ARG A 135 9.15 10.77 -0.09
N ALA A 136 8.83 11.69 0.82
CA ALA A 136 7.47 11.89 1.34
C ALA A 136 6.46 12.15 0.20
N ALA A 137 6.80 13.07 -0.71
CA ALA A 137 5.94 13.43 -1.82
C ALA A 137 5.67 12.26 -2.78
N ILE A 138 6.64 11.36 -2.99
CA ILE A 138 6.46 10.12 -3.76
C ILE A 138 5.42 9.22 -3.08
N LEU A 139 5.53 9.01 -1.76
CA LEU A 139 4.58 8.19 -1.01
C LEU A 139 3.17 8.79 -1.01
N GLN A 140 3.04 10.11 -0.87
CA GLN A 140 1.76 10.80 -0.96
C GLN A 140 1.11 10.64 -2.34
N ARG A 141 1.87 10.76 -3.43
CA ARG A 141 1.36 10.51 -4.78
C ARG A 141 0.92 9.06 -4.97
N ALA A 142 1.67 8.10 -4.43
CA ALA A 142 1.26 6.69 -4.45
C ALA A 142 -0.06 6.47 -3.69
N ALA A 143 -0.27 7.18 -2.57
CA ALA A 143 -1.51 7.10 -1.78
C ALA A 143 -2.72 7.62 -2.57
N VAL A 144 -2.58 8.77 -3.24
CA VAL A 144 -3.63 9.34 -4.12
C VAL A 144 -3.99 8.36 -5.23
N LEU A 145 -2.99 7.85 -5.96
CA LEU A 145 -3.22 6.89 -7.04
C LEU A 145 -3.93 5.62 -6.54
N MET A 146 -3.59 5.16 -5.33
CA MET A 146 -4.17 3.95 -4.75
C MET A 146 -5.62 4.16 -4.32
N GLU A 147 -5.92 5.34 -3.77
CA GLU A 147 -7.29 5.72 -3.43
C GLU A 147 -8.16 5.89 -4.70
N ASP A 148 -7.62 6.48 -5.76
CA ASP A 148 -8.29 6.63 -7.06
C ASP A 148 -8.61 5.27 -7.71
N GLN A 149 -7.77 4.25 -7.47
CA GLN A 149 -7.94 2.89 -8.00
C GLN A 149 -8.68 1.95 -7.05
N MET A 150 -9.25 2.44 -5.95
CA MET A 150 -9.82 1.61 -4.88
C MET A 150 -10.79 0.54 -5.38
N GLN A 151 -11.72 0.88 -6.28
CA GLN A 151 -12.71 -0.07 -6.78
C GLN A 151 -12.07 -1.21 -7.61
N GLN A 152 -11.03 -0.90 -8.39
CA GLN A 152 -10.27 -1.90 -9.13
C GLN A 152 -9.47 -2.81 -8.18
N LEU A 153 -8.85 -2.23 -7.16
CA LEU A 153 -8.11 -2.96 -6.14
C LEU A 153 -9.03 -3.88 -5.32
N ILE A 154 -10.24 -3.42 -4.97
CA ILE A 154 -11.26 -4.24 -4.32
C ILE A 154 -11.59 -5.48 -5.15
N GLY A 155 -11.82 -5.32 -6.46
CA GLY A 155 -12.13 -6.45 -7.34
C GLY A 155 -11.04 -7.52 -7.35
N LEU A 156 -9.77 -7.09 -7.36
CA LEU A 156 -8.64 -8.01 -7.33
C LEU A 156 -8.44 -8.65 -5.95
N LEU A 157 -8.56 -7.89 -4.85
CA LEU A 157 -8.50 -8.42 -3.48
C LEU A 157 -9.60 -9.46 -3.19
N VAL A 158 -10.81 -9.23 -3.71
CA VAL A 158 -11.92 -10.15 -3.55
C VAL A 158 -11.65 -11.44 -4.33
N ARG A 159 -11.29 -11.34 -5.61
CA ARG A 159 -11.11 -12.50 -6.48
C ARG A 159 -9.83 -13.27 -6.20
N GLU A 160 -8.71 -12.60 -5.96
CA GLU A 160 -7.40 -13.23 -5.72
C GLU A 160 -7.26 -13.72 -4.28
N ALA A 161 -7.58 -12.87 -3.30
CA ALA A 161 -7.34 -13.15 -1.88
C ALA A 161 -8.59 -13.62 -1.12
N GLY A 162 -9.74 -13.72 -1.79
CA GLY A 162 -10.99 -14.20 -1.19
C GLY A 162 -11.58 -13.25 -0.15
N LYS A 163 -11.28 -11.95 -0.23
CA LYS A 163 -11.76 -10.97 0.75
C LYS A 163 -13.23 -10.62 0.53
N THR A 164 -13.93 -10.29 1.62
CA THR A 164 -15.23 -9.59 1.55
C THR A 164 -15.01 -8.14 1.10
N PHE A 165 -16.04 -7.47 0.58
CA PHE A 165 -15.92 -6.05 0.19
C PHE A 165 -15.50 -5.14 1.34
N SER A 166 -16.07 -5.33 2.54
CA SER A 166 -15.69 -4.56 3.72
C SER A 166 -14.21 -4.74 4.07
N ASN A 167 -13.70 -5.97 4.04
CA ASN A 167 -12.29 -6.26 4.32
C ASN A 167 -11.37 -5.76 3.21
N ALA A 168 -11.80 -5.80 1.95
CA ALA A 168 -11.04 -5.26 0.83
C ALA A 168 -10.95 -3.72 0.89
N ILE A 169 -12.05 -3.03 1.20
CA ILE A 169 -12.07 -1.58 1.45
C ILE A 169 -11.12 -1.24 2.59
N ALA A 170 -11.23 -1.95 3.72
CA ALA A 170 -10.37 -1.73 4.88
C ALA A 170 -8.89 -1.94 4.54
N GLU A 171 -8.55 -2.93 3.72
CA GLU A 171 -7.17 -3.16 3.32
C GLU A 171 -6.61 -2.09 2.38
N VAL A 172 -7.39 -1.62 1.39
CA VAL A 172 -6.96 -0.50 0.55
C VAL A 172 -6.73 0.74 1.40
N ARG A 173 -7.64 1.01 2.35
CA ARG A 173 -7.50 2.10 3.32
C ARG A 173 -6.24 1.99 4.15
N GLU A 174 -5.96 0.82 4.70
CA GLU A 174 -4.77 0.58 5.50
C GLU A 174 -3.48 0.79 4.69
N ALA A 175 -3.45 0.36 3.42
CA ALA A 175 -2.34 0.61 2.51
C ALA A 175 -2.12 2.11 2.24
N VAL A 176 -3.21 2.85 1.99
CA VAL A 176 -3.21 4.32 1.83
C VAL A 176 -2.74 5.01 3.12
N ASP A 177 -3.24 4.57 4.28
CA ASP A 177 -2.85 5.11 5.58
C ASP A 177 -1.36 4.87 5.88
N PHE A 178 -0.79 3.71 5.53
CA PHE A 178 0.65 3.49 5.65
C PHE A 178 1.46 4.49 4.82
N LEU A 179 1.02 4.76 3.58
CA LEU A 179 1.69 5.70 2.70
C LEU A 179 1.65 7.12 3.27
N HIS A 180 0.48 7.59 3.71
CA HIS A 180 0.34 8.91 4.34
C HIS A 180 1.11 9.01 5.65
N TYR A 181 1.06 7.96 6.49
CA TYR A 181 1.74 7.92 7.77
C TYR A 181 3.25 8.02 7.60
N TYR A 182 3.86 7.14 6.79
CA TYR A 182 5.31 7.17 6.58
C TYR A 182 5.77 8.41 5.81
N ALA A 183 4.91 8.99 4.96
CA ALA A 183 5.20 10.28 4.32
C ALA A 183 5.26 11.43 5.33
N GLY A 184 4.36 11.47 6.31
CA GLY A 184 4.41 12.47 7.39
C GLY A 184 5.67 12.31 8.23
N GLN A 185 5.93 11.08 8.71
CA GLN A 185 7.11 10.75 9.51
C GLN A 185 8.43 11.15 8.83
N VAL A 186 8.61 10.83 7.55
CA VAL A 186 9.85 11.18 6.83
C VAL A 186 9.94 12.67 6.49
N ARG A 187 8.81 13.36 6.27
CA ARG A 187 8.82 14.79 6.02
C ARG A 187 9.23 15.58 7.27
N ASP A 188 8.74 15.14 8.43
CA ASP A 188 8.79 15.92 9.67
C ASP A 188 10.02 15.56 10.53
N ASP A 189 10.46 14.29 10.53
CA ASP A 189 11.46 13.80 11.48
C ASP A 189 12.78 13.30 10.84
N PHE A 190 12.86 13.17 9.52
CA PHE A 190 14.06 12.64 8.84
C PHE A 190 14.98 13.74 8.28
N ASP A 191 16.26 13.57 8.53
CA ASP A 191 17.36 14.29 7.88
C ASP A 191 18.40 13.26 7.42
N ASN A 192 18.84 13.37 6.16
CA ASN A 192 19.83 12.46 5.59
C ASN A 192 21.18 12.55 6.30
N GLU A 193 21.53 13.67 6.95
CA GLU A 193 22.79 13.79 7.68
C GLU A 193 22.81 12.96 8.97
N THR A 194 21.66 12.79 9.61
CA THR A 194 21.52 12.07 10.88
C THR A 194 20.98 10.65 10.72
N HIS A 195 20.17 10.41 9.68
CA HIS A 195 19.50 9.13 9.44
C HIS A 195 20.06 8.48 8.17
N ARG A 196 21.11 7.67 8.34
CA ARG A 196 21.70 6.90 7.25
C ARG A 196 20.91 5.59 7.03
N PRO A 197 20.60 5.21 5.76
CA PRO A 197 19.89 3.99 5.44
C PRO A 197 20.78 2.77 5.67
N LEU A 198 20.13 1.62 5.77
CA LEU A 198 20.79 0.33 5.96
C LEU A 198 21.39 -0.17 4.63
N GLY A 199 20.74 0.16 3.51
CA GLY A 199 21.08 -0.34 2.18
C GLY A 199 19.86 -0.96 1.50
N PRO A 200 20.05 -1.97 0.64
CA PRO A 200 18.93 -2.75 0.11
C PRO A 200 18.15 -3.48 1.22
N VAL A 201 16.82 -3.38 1.15
CA VAL A 201 15.89 -4.06 2.07
C VAL A 201 15.02 -5.04 1.29
N VAL A 202 15.01 -6.29 1.73
CA VAL A 202 14.13 -7.32 1.18
C VAL A 202 12.81 -7.33 1.95
N CYS A 203 11.73 -6.90 1.30
CA CYS A 203 10.36 -6.91 1.83
C CYS A 203 9.64 -8.18 1.40
N ILE A 204 9.36 -9.06 2.36
CA ILE A 204 8.64 -10.32 2.13
C ILE A 204 7.27 -10.23 2.81
N SER A 205 6.22 -10.16 1.99
CA SER A 205 4.86 -9.95 2.46
C SER A 205 4.02 -11.24 2.45
N PRO A 206 3.05 -11.36 3.37
CA PRO A 206 2.16 -12.51 3.46
C PRO A 206 0.94 -12.36 2.53
N TRP A 207 0.19 -13.45 2.36
CA TRP A 207 -0.98 -13.50 1.49
C TRP A 207 -2.27 -12.96 2.13
N ASN A 208 -2.34 -12.80 3.45
CA ASN A 208 -3.57 -12.45 4.16
C ASN A 208 -3.86 -10.93 4.18
N PHE A 209 -2.83 -10.11 4.04
CA PHE A 209 -2.92 -8.66 3.75
C PHE A 209 -1.99 -8.34 2.57
N PRO A 210 -2.33 -8.84 1.38
CA PRO A 210 -1.41 -8.86 0.25
C PRO A 210 -1.16 -7.47 -0.35
N LEU A 211 -2.00 -6.47 -0.04
CA LEU A 211 -1.79 -5.07 -0.41
C LEU A 211 -1.29 -4.23 0.77
N ALA A 212 -1.94 -4.29 1.94
CA ALA A 212 -1.60 -3.39 3.05
C ALA A 212 -0.22 -3.66 3.66
N ILE A 213 0.07 -4.90 4.06
CA ILE A 213 1.38 -5.24 4.63
C ILE A 213 2.47 -5.12 3.57
N PHE A 214 2.19 -5.52 2.33
CA PHE A 214 3.11 -5.34 1.20
C PHE A 214 3.49 -3.86 1.03
N THR A 215 2.50 -2.98 0.95
CA THR A 215 2.70 -1.53 0.79
C THR A 215 3.40 -0.93 2.00
N GLY A 216 2.97 -1.25 3.22
CA GLY A 216 3.54 -0.70 4.45
C GLY A 216 5.00 -1.10 4.67
N GLN A 217 5.39 -2.32 4.30
CA GLN A 217 6.78 -2.76 4.35
C GLN A 217 7.67 -1.92 3.40
N ILE A 218 7.25 -1.82 2.14
CA ILE A 218 7.96 -1.11 1.08
C ILE A 218 8.01 0.39 1.37
N ALA A 219 6.88 0.99 1.74
CA ALA A 219 6.75 2.42 2.02
C ALA A 219 7.72 2.88 3.11
N ALA A 220 7.80 2.15 4.23
CA ALA A 220 8.72 2.54 5.30
C ALA A 220 10.19 2.41 4.89
N ALA A 221 10.54 1.33 4.15
CA ALA A 221 11.91 1.12 3.69
C ALA A 221 12.34 2.25 2.73
N LEU A 222 11.49 2.57 1.76
CA LEU A 222 11.69 3.67 0.82
C LEU A 222 11.75 5.03 1.55
N ALA A 223 10.85 5.28 2.51
CA ALA A 223 10.84 6.50 3.33
C ALA A 223 12.19 6.70 4.03
N ALA A 224 12.71 5.64 4.64
CA ALA A 224 13.99 5.66 5.34
C ALA A 224 15.23 5.72 4.43
N GLY A 225 15.06 5.88 3.11
CA GLY A 225 16.16 6.03 2.16
C GLY A 225 16.78 4.71 1.68
N ASN A 226 16.15 3.56 1.94
CA ASN A 226 16.60 2.25 1.49
C ASN A 226 16.07 1.94 0.09
N SER A 227 16.87 1.25 -0.74
CA SER A 227 16.34 0.60 -1.94
C SER A 227 15.60 -0.69 -1.54
N VAL A 228 14.66 -1.14 -2.37
CA VAL A 228 13.76 -2.24 -1.98
C VAL A 228 13.73 -3.35 -3.02
N LEU A 229 13.80 -4.58 -2.53
CA LEU A 229 13.37 -5.78 -3.24
C LEU A 229 12.07 -6.27 -2.62
N ALA A 230 11.00 -6.32 -3.41
CA ALA A 230 9.70 -6.78 -2.93
C ALA A 230 9.43 -8.21 -3.43
N LYS A 231 9.14 -9.13 -2.50
CA LYS A 231 8.74 -10.50 -2.77
C LYS A 231 7.34 -10.73 -2.17
N PRO A 232 6.27 -10.70 -2.98
CA PRO A 232 4.93 -11.02 -2.50
C PRO A 232 4.73 -12.52 -2.29
N ALA A 233 3.71 -12.89 -1.51
CA ALA A 233 3.29 -14.28 -1.37
C ALA A 233 2.86 -14.87 -2.72
N GLU A 234 3.10 -16.16 -2.94
CA GLU A 234 2.79 -16.79 -4.23
C GLU A 234 1.28 -16.84 -4.53
N GLN A 235 0.44 -16.85 -3.48
CA GLN A 235 -1.01 -16.91 -3.58
C GLN A 235 -1.63 -15.61 -4.09
N THR A 236 -0.97 -14.47 -3.86
CA THR A 236 -1.56 -13.13 -4.03
C THR A 236 -0.59 -12.18 -4.73
N SER A 237 -0.21 -12.56 -5.94
CA SER A 237 0.85 -11.91 -6.70
C SER A 237 0.37 -10.86 -7.68
N LEU A 238 -0.88 -10.97 -8.13
CA LEU A 238 -1.51 -10.04 -9.05
C LEU A 238 -1.71 -8.69 -8.38
N ILE A 239 -2.22 -8.65 -7.14
CA ILE A 239 -2.45 -7.39 -6.40
C ILE A 239 -1.16 -6.61 -6.10
N ALA A 240 -0.02 -7.31 -6.00
CA ALA A 240 1.28 -6.69 -5.81
C ALA A 240 1.76 -5.91 -7.05
N ALA A 241 1.34 -6.29 -8.25
CA ALA A 241 1.77 -5.65 -9.50
C ALA A 241 1.20 -4.22 -9.66
N PRO A 242 -0.11 -3.95 -9.50
CA PRO A 242 -0.64 -2.60 -9.38
C PRO A 242 0.03 -1.85 -8.24
N GLY A 243 0.12 -2.44 -7.03
CA GLY A 243 0.77 -1.80 -5.88
C GLY A 243 2.17 -1.27 -6.19
N HIS A 244 2.96 -2.03 -6.96
CA HIS A 244 4.26 -1.58 -7.47
C HIS A 244 4.16 -0.46 -8.51
N CYS A 245 3.22 -0.55 -9.47
CA CYS A 245 2.98 0.51 -10.46
C CYS A 245 2.62 1.87 -9.83
N HIS A 246 2.03 1.90 -8.63
CA HIS A 246 1.74 3.16 -7.91
C HIS A 246 3.02 3.88 -7.46
N PHE A 247 4.06 3.12 -7.08
CA PHE A 247 5.40 3.66 -6.82
C PHE A 247 6.14 4.04 -8.11
N ALA A 248 5.88 3.36 -9.22
CA ALA A 248 6.48 3.69 -10.51
C ALA A 248 5.84 4.92 -11.20
N GLY A 249 4.52 5.07 -11.09
CA GLY A 249 3.75 6.19 -11.64
C GLY A 249 3.90 7.49 -10.86
N SER A 250 4.23 7.42 -9.57
CA SER A 250 4.54 8.58 -8.72
C SER A 250 5.93 9.18 -8.98
N GLY A 251 6.73 8.58 -9.87
CA GLY A 251 7.97 9.14 -10.41
C GLY A 251 8.76 8.08 -11.18
N ARG A 252 9.12 8.37 -12.45
CA ARG A 252 9.89 7.46 -13.34
C ARG A 252 11.19 6.90 -12.76
N SER A 253 11.70 7.52 -11.70
CA SER A 253 12.89 7.08 -10.96
C SER A 253 12.54 6.21 -9.75
N ALA A 254 11.38 6.37 -9.10
CA ALA A 254 10.95 5.53 -7.97
C ALA A 254 10.59 4.10 -8.41
N GLY A 255 9.98 3.95 -9.59
CA GLY A 255 9.69 2.63 -10.19
C GLY A 255 10.92 1.78 -10.52
N ARG A 256 12.08 2.41 -10.75
CA ARG A 256 13.35 1.69 -10.95
C ARG A 256 14.03 1.26 -9.64
N ARG A 257 13.51 1.75 -8.50
CA ARG A 257 14.16 1.68 -7.18
C ARG A 257 13.45 0.78 -6.17
N ALA A 258 12.19 0.40 -6.46
CA ALA A 258 11.54 -0.77 -5.88
C ALA A 258 11.50 -1.86 -6.96
N THR A 259 12.26 -2.95 -6.79
CA THR A 259 12.27 -4.04 -7.77
C THR A 259 11.39 -5.16 -7.24
N VAL A 260 10.38 -5.60 -8.00
CA VAL A 260 9.56 -6.75 -7.61
C VAL A 260 10.22 -8.01 -8.17
N ALA A 261 10.96 -8.71 -7.32
CA ALA A 261 11.37 -10.07 -7.61
C ALA A 261 10.11 -10.93 -7.49
N GLY A 262 9.70 -11.55 -8.61
CA GLY A 262 8.46 -12.30 -8.72
C GLY A 262 8.26 -13.39 -7.66
N THR A 263 7.09 -14.02 -7.72
CA THR A 263 6.69 -15.09 -6.80
C THR A 263 7.67 -16.26 -6.84
N GLY A 264 7.81 -16.97 -5.72
CA GLY A 264 8.61 -18.19 -5.68
C GLY A 264 7.89 -19.25 -4.86
N ARG A 265 7.49 -20.37 -5.47
CA ARG A 265 6.95 -21.57 -4.81
C ARG A 265 7.95 -22.19 -3.84
N ASN A 266 9.23 -21.94 -4.05
CA ASN A 266 10.29 -22.64 -3.36
C ASN A 266 10.84 -21.81 -2.20
N ARG A 267 10.16 -21.93 -1.05
CA ARG A 267 10.50 -21.35 0.27
C ARG A 267 11.92 -21.68 0.77
N ARG A 268 12.73 -22.42 0.00
CA ARG A 268 14.03 -23.01 0.34
C ARG A 268 15.14 -22.77 -0.70
N ARG A 269 14.92 -22.01 -1.79
CA ARG A 269 15.95 -21.87 -2.84
C ARG A 269 17.09 -20.89 -2.47
N PRO A 270 18.32 -21.13 -2.95
CA PRO A 270 19.53 -20.43 -2.49
C PRO A 270 19.61 -18.95 -2.86
N ALA A 271 18.88 -18.45 -3.86
CA ALA A 271 18.99 -17.06 -4.28
C ALA A 271 18.58 -16.06 -3.18
N TYR A 272 17.48 -16.32 -2.45
CA TYR A 272 17.12 -15.54 -1.25
C TYR A 272 17.98 -15.89 -0.02
N ARG A 273 18.75 -16.99 -0.07
CA ARG A 273 19.78 -17.32 0.94
C ARG A 273 21.10 -16.61 0.67
N ARG A 274 21.42 -16.25 -0.58
CA ARG A 274 22.66 -15.58 -0.98
C ARG A 274 22.68 -14.08 -0.69
N CYS A 275 21.52 -13.43 -0.50
CA CYS A 275 21.49 -12.10 0.14
C CYS A 275 22.18 -12.10 1.52
N ALA A 276 22.27 -13.25 2.21
CA ALA A 276 23.01 -13.34 3.47
C ALA A 276 24.54 -13.23 3.33
N CYS A 277 25.09 -13.26 2.10
CA CYS A 277 26.54 -13.30 1.90
C CYS A 277 27.24 -11.93 1.88
N THR A 278 26.50 -10.81 1.88
CA THR A 278 27.09 -9.49 2.12
C THR A 278 26.55 -8.91 3.42
N ARG A 279 27.43 -8.46 4.32
CA ARG A 279 27.14 -8.09 5.73
C ARG A 279 26.19 -6.87 5.92
N ARG A 280 25.31 -6.51 4.97
CA ARG A 280 24.49 -5.29 5.00
C ARG A 280 23.05 -5.42 4.48
N ASP A 281 22.53 -6.62 4.22
CA ASP A 281 21.15 -6.78 3.76
C ASP A 281 20.16 -6.89 4.94
N VAL A 282 19.09 -6.09 4.92
CA VAL A 282 18.07 -6.07 5.98
C VAL A 282 16.76 -6.67 5.49
N TYR A 283 16.17 -7.55 6.31
CA TYR A 283 14.95 -8.27 5.96
C TYR A 283 13.77 -7.73 6.75
N ARG A 284 12.67 -7.42 6.05
CA ARG A 284 11.37 -7.18 6.67
C ARG A 284 10.43 -8.31 6.28
N PHE A 285 10.16 -9.20 7.23
CA PHE A 285 9.37 -10.40 7.00
C PHE A 285 8.11 -10.39 7.86
N HIS A 286 6.97 -10.73 7.28
CA HIS A 286 5.73 -11.02 8.02
C HIS A 286 5.18 -12.36 7.51
N GLY A 287 4.99 -13.33 8.41
CA GLY A 287 4.54 -14.68 8.03
C GLY A 287 4.61 -15.67 9.19
N GLY A 288 4.42 -16.96 8.90
CA GLY A 288 4.43 -18.02 9.93
C GLY A 288 5.75 -18.14 10.69
N ARG A 289 5.69 -18.45 12.00
CA ARG A 289 6.85 -18.50 12.91
C ARG A 289 8.00 -19.38 12.40
N ASP A 290 7.69 -20.49 11.73
CA ASP A 290 8.71 -21.42 11.20
C ASP A 290 9.56 -20.78 10.10
N VAL A 291 8.93 -19.94 9.27
CA VAL A 291 9.63 -19.22 8.19
C VAL A 291 10.42 -18.04 8.76
N VAL A 292 9.87 -17.33 9.75
CA VAL A 292 10.59 -16.29 10.52
C VAL A 292 11.87 -16.87 11.13
N ALA A 293 11.77 -18.02 11.79
CA ALA A 293 12.90 -18.68 12.43
C ALA A 293 13.94 -19.19 11.42
N ALA A 294 13.51 -19.63 10.23
CA ALA A 294 14.43 -19.99 9.15
C ALA A 294 15.20 -18.75 8.63
N GLN A 295 14.51 -17.62 8.43
CA GLN A 295 15.15 -16.37 7.99
C GLN A 295 16.12 -15.81 9.04
N HIS A 296 15.75 -15.80 10.32
CA HIS A 296 16.65 -15.37 11.39
C HIS A 296 17.94 -16.19 11.47
N ARG A 297 17.86 -17.52 11.29
CA ARG A 297 19.04 -18.39 11.26
C ARG A 297 19.97 -18.14 10.08
N HIS A 298 19.49 -17.50 9.03
CA HIS A 298 20.28 -17.15 7.85
C HIS A 298 20.80 -15.71 7.89
N ALA A 299 20.17 -14.82 8.65
CA ALA A 299 20.60 -13.43 8.81
C ALA A 299 21.68 -13.25 9.89
N SER A 300 21.78 -14.18 10.85
CA SER A 300 22.83 -14.25 11.88
C SER A 300 24.09 -14.96 11.39
#